data_AF-A0A838R348-F1
#
_entry.id   AF-A0A838R348-F1
#
_cell.length_a   1.000
_cell.length_b   1.000
_cell.length_c   1.000
_cell.angle_alpha   90.00
_cell.angle_beta   90.00
_cell.angle_gamma   90.00
#
_symmetry.space_group_name_H-M   'P 1'
#
loop_
_entity.id
_entity.type
_entity.pdbx_description
1 polymer ?
#
loop_
_entity_poly.entity_id
_entity_poly.type
_entity_poly.pdbx_seq_one_letter_code
_entity_poly.pdbx_strand_id
1 'polypeptide(L)'
;MATHAKPNKPLKDLPLYAHSSDQRARRIHQRVYYFGSWDDPQAALNDNLDGKDNIFAGRPRPGAPTPTATTVSDVVEGFYGGKERAFETGDVGGQTFSEYQGF
;
A
#
# COMPACT_ATOMS: atom_id res chain seq x y z
N MET A 1 14.91 29.24 12.13
CA MET A 1 14.36 27.89 12.38
C MET A 1 12.91 28.07 12.80
N ALA A 2 11.97 28.19 11.86
CA ALA A 2 10.57 28.46 12.18
C ALA A 2 9.94 27.19 12.77
N THR A 3 9.62 27.22 14.06
CA THR A 3 8.93 26.14 14.76
C THR A 3 7.48 26.09 14.30
N HIS A 4 7.14 25.22 13.34
CA HIS A 4 5.76 24.98 12.95
C HIS A 4 5.03 24.31 14.12
N ALA A 5 4.22 25.09 14.84
CA ALA A 5 3.40 24.59 15.93
C ALA A 5 2.33 23.65 15.34
N LYS A 6 2.21 22.44 15.90
CA LYS A 6 1.19 21.46 15.53
C LYS A 6 -0.18 22.14 15.45
N PRO A 7 -0.84 22.17 14.28
CA PRO A 7 -2.12 22.83 14.14
C PRO A 7 -3.15 22.10 15.00
N ASN A 8 -3.93 22.87 15.77
CA ASN A 8 -5.05 22.32 16.52
C ASN A 8 -6.06 21.77 15.51
N LYS A 9 -6.48 20.52 15.74
CA LYS A 9 -7.17 19.63 14.81
C LYS A 9 -8.17 20.37 13.89
N PRO A 10 -7.87 20.56 12.58
CA PRO A 10 -8.84 21.08 11.64
C PRO A 10 -9.76 19.92 11.26
N LEU A 11 -11.06 20.12 11.50
CA LEU A 11 -12.17 19.20 11.22
C LEU A 11 -12.29 17.99 12.17
N LYS A 12 -13.43 17.92 12.87
CA LYS A 12 -13.83 16.83 13.78
C LYS A 12 -13.87 15.46 13.09
N ASP A 13 -14.09 15.45 11.77
CA ASP A 13 -14.41 14.23 11.01
C ASP A 13 -13.26 13.70 10.16
N LEU A 14 -12.07 14.33 10.21
CA LEU A 14 -10.97 13.87 9.38
C LEU A 14 -10.32 12.61 10.01
N PRO A 15 -10.25 11.48 9.29
CA PRO A 15 -9.71 10.22 9.82
C PRO A 15 -8.16 10.22 9.90
N LEU A 16 -7.52 11.36 9.63
CA LEU A 16 -6.08 11.55 9.65
C LEU A 16 -5.67 12.42 10.84
N TYR A 17 -4.58 12.06 11.52
CA TYR A 17 -4.00 12.85 12.60
C TYR A 17 -2.74 13.60 12.14
N ALA A 18 -2.44 14.73 12.78
CA ALA A 18 -1.23 15.50 12.51
C ALA A 18 0.01 14.83 13.14
N HIS A 19 0.94 14.33 12.32
CA HIS A 19 2.21 13.73 12.76
C HIS A 19 3.34 14.75 12.77
N SER A 20 4.26 14.69 13.74
CA SER A 20 5.34 15.68 13.99
C SER A 20 6.33 15.94 12.84
N SER A 21 6.16 15.29 11.70
CA SER A 21 6.92 15.49 10.46
C SER A 21 6.21 16.45 9.50
N ASP A 22 5.37 17.34 10.01
CA ASP A 22 4.53 18.27 9.22
C ASP A 22 3.58 17.58 8.22
N GLN A 23 3.24 16.31 8.47
CA GLN A 23 2.40 15.49 7.57
C GLN A 23 1.17 14.94 8.28
N ARG A 24 0.07 14.75 7.53
CA ARG A 24 -1.09 14.03 8.06
C ARG A 24 -0.87 12.53 7.94
N ALA A 25 -1.29 11.76 8.93
CA ALA A 25 -1.02 10.33 8.98
C ALA A 25 -2.22 9.51 9.45
N ARG A 26 -2.22 8.23 9.09
CA ARG A 26 -3.19 7.22 9.56
C ARG A 26 -2.47 5.92 9.85
N ARG A 27 -2.87 5.26 10.94
CA ARG A 27 -2.41 3.90 11.24
C ARG A 27 -3.33 2.88 10.56
N ILE A 28 -2.76 1.97 9.77
CA ILE A 28 -3.46 0.89 9.07
C ILE A 28 -2.60 -0.37 9.19
N HIS A 29 -3.20 -1.50 9.60
CA HIS A 29 -2.51 -2.80 9.77
C HIS A 29 -1.16 -2.67 10.50
N GLN A 30 -1.16 -1.98 11.63
CA GLN A 30 0.00 -1.70 12.50
C GLN A 30 1.07 -0.76 11.92
N ARG A 31 1.01 -0.40 10.64
CA ARG A 31 1.91 0.57 9.98
C ARG A 31 1.32 1.97 9.95
N VAL A 32 2.19 2.98 9.90
CA VAL A 32 1.79 4.39 9.75
C VAL A 32 1.97 4.81 8.30
N TYR A 33 0.91 5.38 7.72
CA TYR A 33 0.92 5.93 6.37
C TYR A 33 0.75 7.44 6.44
N TYR A 34 1.59 8.17 5.70
CA TYR A 34 1.59 9.63 5.62
C TYR A 34 0.89 10.09 4.34
N PHE A 35 0.04 11.11 4.43
CA PHE A 35 -0.81 11.67 3.39
C PHE A 35 -0.68 13.20 3.45
N GLY A 36 0.03 13.79 2.49
CA GLY A 36 0.17 15.25 2.36
C GLY A 36 0.74 16.03 3.57
N SER A 37 0.90 17.33 3.36
CA SER A 37 1.27 18.30 4.41
C SER A 37 0.08 18.60 5.35
N TRP A 38 0.36 19.14 6.53
CA TRP A 38 -0.65 19.72 7.40
C TRP A 38 -1.40 20.90 6.79
N ASP A 39 -0.72 21.70 5.96
CA ASP A 39 -1.22 22.96 5.40
C ASP A 39 -2.36 22.77 4.41
N ASP A 40 -2.44 21.58 3.79
CA ASP A 40 -3.54 21.19 2.91
C ASP A 40 -4.26 19.93 3.43
N PRO A 41 -5.18 20.11 4.39
CA PRO A 41 -6.02 19.05 4.93
C PRO A 41 -6.82 18.29 3.88
N GLN A 42 -7.22 18.98 2.81
CA GLN A 42 -8.15 18.46 1.81
C GLN A 42 -7.41 17.59 0.81
N ALA A 43 -6.24 18.04 0.33
CA ALA A 43 -5.38 17.21 -0.50
C ALA A 43 -4.98 15.91 0.22
N ALA A 44 -4.59 16.01 1.50
CA ALA A 44 -4.30 14.82 2.32
C ALA A 44 -5.49 13.86 2.45
N LEU A 45 -6.72 14.39 2.54
CA LEU A 45 -7.93 13.57 2.60
C LEU A 45 -8.19 12.87 1.27
N ASN A 46 -8.03 13.57 0.15
CA ASN A 46 -8.17 13.00 -1.19
C ASN A 46 -7.14 11.88 -1.42
N ASP A 47 -5.87 12.12 -1.09
CA ASP A 47 -4.79 11.10 -1.14
C ASP A 47 -5.12 9.88 -0.28
N ASN A 48 -5.77 10.09 0.88
CA ASN A 48 -6.24 8.99 1.69
C ASN A 48 -7.36 8.22 0.99
N LEU A 49 -8.38 8.89 0.48
CA LEU A 49 -9.51 8.24 -0.19
C LEU A 49 -9.06 7.42 -1.40
N ASP A 50 -8.16 7.95 -2.22
CA ASP A 50 -7.66 7.28 -3.43
C ASP A 50 -6.79 6.06 -3.11
N GLY A 51 -5.95 6.15 -2.06
CA GLY A 51 -5.00 5.10 -1.70
C GLY A 51 -5.50 4.10 -0.66
N LYS A 52 -6.55 4.43 0.08
CA LYS A 52 -6.98 3.69 1.28
C LYS A 52 -7.33 2.25 0.93
N ASP A 53 -8.17 2.03 -0.09
CA ASP A 53 -8.66 0.68 -0.40
C ASP A 53 -7.52 -0.24 -0.83
N ASN A 54 -6.55 0.28 -1.59
CA ASN A 54 -5.32 -0.44 -1.94
C ASN A 54 -4.51 -0.81 -0.69
N ILE A 55 -4.31 0.13 0.24
CA ILE A 55 -3.56 -0.14 1.48
C ILE A 55 -4.28 -1.18 2.35
N PHE A 56 -5.61 -1.09 2.47
CA PHE A 56 -6.41 -2.06 3.23
C PHE A 56 -6.38 -3.45 2.59
N ALA A 57 -6.32 -3.52 1.26
CA ALA A 57 -6.13 -4.76 0.50
C ALA A 57 -4.68 -5.28 0.51
N GLY A 58 -3.74 -4.62 1.22
CA GLY A 58 -2.33 -5.00 1.27
C GLY A 58 -1.52 -4.65 0.02
N ARG A 59 -2.09 -3.87 -0.89
CA ARG A 59 -1.45 -3.40 -2.13
C ARG A 59 -0.68 -2.09 -1.89
N PRO A 60 0.36 -1.79 -2.70
CA PRO A 60 1.03 -0.50 -2.64
C PRO A 60 0.05 0.64 -3.01
N ARG A 61 0.34 1.85 -2.51
CA ARG A 61 -0.43 3.03 -2.91
C ARG A 61 -0.18 3.36 -4.38
N PRO A 62 -1.18 3.90 -5.10
CA PRO A 62 -0.96 4.45 -6.44
C PRO A 62 0.19 5.47 -6.42
N GLY A 63 1.15 5.33 -7.33
CA GLY A 63 2.32 6.22 -7.42
C GLY A 63 3.37 6.05 -6.31
N ALA A 64 3.20 5.09 -5.40
CA ALA A 64 4.30 4.72 -4.50
C ALA A 64 5.50 4.28 -5.35
N PRO A 65 6.73 4.71 -5.01
CA PRO A 65 7.91 4.20 -5.69
C PRO A 65 7.88 2.68 -5.59
N THR A 66 8.03 2.02 -6.74
CA THR A 66 8.20 0.58 -6.78
C THR A 66 9.33 0.26 -5.82
N PRO A 67 9.10 -0.59 -4.80
CA PRO A 67 10.14 -0.90 -3.86
C PRO A 67 11.31 -1.46 -4.66
N THR A 68 12.49 -0.85 -4.51
CA THR A 68 13.72 -1.32 -5.19
C THR A 68 14.08 -2.75 -4.77
N ALA A 69 13.49 -3.21 -3.66
CA ALA A 69 13.55 -4.57 -3.17
C ALA A 69 12.29 -5.36 -3.56
N THR A 70 12.50 -6.52 -4.17
CA THR A 70 11.46 -7.52 -4.45
C THR A 70 10.72 -7.89 -3.15
N THR A 71 9.41 -7.71 -3.14
CA THR A 71 8.56 -8.14 -2.02
C THR A 71 8.28 -9.64 -2.11
N VAL A 72 7.84 -10.27 -1.01
CA VAL A 72 7.40 -11.67 -1.04
C VAL A 72 6.25 -11.86 -2.03
N SER A 73 5.37 -10.86 -2.18
CA SER A 73 4.29 -10.90 -3.18
C SER A 73 4.85 -10.99 -4.59
N ASP A 74 5.87 -10.19 -4.92
CA ASP A 74 6.49 -10.20 -6.25
C ASP A 74 7.18 -11.54 -6.54
N VAL A 75 7.81 -12.16 -5.52
CA VAL A 75 8.41 -13.50 -5.65
C VAL A 75 7.33 -14.55 -5.91
N VAL A 76 6.23 -14.50 -5.16
CA VAL A 76 5.13 -15.45 -5.29
C VAL A 76 4.44 -15.29 -6.65
N GLU A 77 4.15 -14.07 -7.07
CA GLU A 77 3.56 -13.78 -8.38
C GLU A 77 4.47 -14.23 -9.53
N GLY A 78 5.78 -13.97 -9.41
CA GLY A 78 6.78 -14.47 -10.36
C GLY A 78 6.86 -16.00 -10.42
N PHE A 79 6.76 -16.67 -9.27
CA PHE A 79 6.70 -18.13 -9.20
C PHE A 79 5.45 -18.68 -9.90
N TYR A 80 4.27 -18.13 -9.60
CA TYR A 80 3.02 -18.55 -10.23
C TYR A 80 3.02 -18.35 -11.74
N GLY A 81 3.44 -17.17 -12.22
CA GLY A 81 3.57 -16.93 -13.67
C GLY A 81 4.61 -17.84 -14.33
N GLY A 82 5.64 -18.27 -13.60
CA GLY A 82 6.58 -19.30 -14.05
C GLY A 82 5.92 -20.69 -14.19
N LYS A 83 5.11 -21.09 -13.20
CA LYS A 83 4.38 -22.38 -13.23
C LYS A 83 3.27 -22.42 -14.27
N GLU A 84 2.59 -21.31 -14.49
CA GLU A 84 1.56 -21.18 -15.53
C GLU A 84 2.16 -21.40 -16.93
N ARG A 85 3.27 -20.71 -17.25
CA ARG A 85 3.97 -20.96 -18.52
C ARG A 85 4.44 -22.40 -18.67
N ALA A 86 4.94 -23.01 -17.60
CA ALA A 86 5.38 -24.41 -17.62
C ALA A 86 4.21 -25.39 -17.80
N PHE A 87 3.02 -25.04 -17.32
CA PHE A 87 1.78 -25.78 -17.61
C PHE A 87 1.37 -25.62 -19.07
N GLU A 88 1.41 -24.39 -19.61
CA GLU A 88 1.10 -24.10 -21.02
C GLU A 88 2.06 -24.80 -21.99
N THR A 89 3.36 -24.89 -21.68
CA THR A 89 4.34 -25.63 -22.49
C THR A 89 4.29 -27.15 -22.27
N GLY A 90 3.52 -27.62 -21.29
CA GLY A 90 3.38 -29.05 -20.97
C GLY A 90 4.53 -29.64 -20.13
N ASP A 91 5.46 -28.80 -19.63
CA ASP A 91 6.52 -29.21 -18.70
C ASP A 91 5.99 -29.58 -17.31
N VAL A 92 4.79 -29.09 -16.95
CA VAL A 92 4.08 -29.40 -15.71
C VAL A 92 2.70 -29.97 -16.04
N GLY A 93 2.36 -31.12 -15.44
CA GLY A 93 1.04 -31.72 -15.57
C GLY A 93 -0.05 -30.94 -14.81
N GLY A 94 -1.29 -30.98 -15.32
CA GLY A 94 -2.40 -30.21 -14.75
C GLY A 94 -2.72 -30.50 -13.29
N GLN A 95 -2.49 -31.74 -12.82
CA GLN A 95 -2.65 -32.09 -11.41
C GLN A 95 -1.62 -31.35 -10.53
N THR A 96 -0.36 -31.35 -10.94
CA THR A 96 0.73 -30.63 -10.25
C THR A 96 0.52 -29.12 -10.29
N PHE A 97 -0.03 -28.57 -11.37
CA PHE A 97 -0.39 -27.16 -11.42
C PHE A 97 -1.54 -26.81 -10.44
N SER A 98 -2.55 -27.68 -10.36
CA SER A 98 -3.70 -27.51 -9.47
C SER A 98 -3.31 -27.53 -7.99
N GLU A 99 -2.27 -28.28 -7.61
CA GLU A 99 -1.71 -28.27 -6.24
C GLU A 99 -1.17 -26.90 -5.83
N TYR A 100 -0.59 -26.12 -6.76
CA TYR A 100 -0.15 -24.76 -6.46
C TYR A 100 -1.31 -23.79 -6.22
N GLN A 101 -2.51 -24.06 -6.76
CA GLN A 101 -3.69 -23.22 -6.56
C GLN A 101 -4.51 -23.59 -5.31
N GLY A 102 -4.22 -24.74 -4.69
CA GLY A 102 -5.06 -25.40 -3.69
C GLY A 102 -4.79 -25.07 -2.21
N PHE A 103 -4.20 -23.91 -1.88
CA PHE A 103 -4.04 -23.46 -0.49
C PHE A 103 -4.79 -22.16 -0.20
#